data_AF-A0A2E8V327-F1
#
_entry.id   AF-A0A2E8V327-F1
#
_cell.length_a   1.000
_cell.length_b   1.000
_cell.length_c   1.000
_cell.angle_alpha   90.00
_cell.angle_beta   90.00
_cell.angle_gamma   90.00
#
_symmetry.space_group_name_H-M   'P 1'
#
loop_
_entity.id
_entity.type
_entity.pdbx_description
1 polymer ?
#
loop_
_entity_poly.entity_id
_entity_poly.type
_entity_poly.pdbx_seq_one_letter_code
_entity_poly.pdbx_strand_id
1 'polypeptide(L)'
;MLNLFDIILLKQRALDVDDKNTKTVFWMMFEKVSVILCLVIVLAVGLALSLPWWAIGALVGLSIGPIVYAHLYFIYVRPVKKRQEHS
;
A
#
# COMPACT_ATOMS: atom_id res chain seq x y z
N MET A 1 22.00 -27.05 -25.05
CA MET A 1 20.88 -27.88 -24.56
C MET A 1 20.57 -27.46 -23.13
N LEU A 2 19.32 -27.09 -22.82
CA LEU A 2 18.88 -26.80 -21.45
C LEU A 2 18.82 -28.12 -20.66
N ASN A 3 19.56 -28.20 -19.56
CA ASN A 3 19.61 -29.39 -18.71
C ASN A 3 18.47 -29.37 -17.68
N LEU A 4 17.97 -30.55 -17.25
CA LEU A 4 16.88 -30.64 -16.27
C LEU A 4 17.23 -29.90 -14.96
N PHE A 5 18.50 -29.96 -14.56
CA PHE A 5 19.02 -29.27 -13.39
C PHE A 5 18.94 -27.73 -13.53
N ASP A 6 19.17 -27.21 -14.73
CA ASP A 6 19.05 -25.78 -15.05
C ASP A 6 17.59 -25.31 -14.93
N ILE A 7 16.65 -26.14 -15.41
CA ILE A 7 15.20 -25.89 -15.31
C ILE A 7 14.73 -25.89 -13.85
N ILE A 8 15.24 -26.82 -13.02
CA ILE A 8 14.93 -26.89 -11.59
C ILE A 8 15.50 -25.67 -10.86
N LEU A 9 16.73 -25.27 -11.17
CA LEU A 9 17.40 -24.12 -10.54
C LEU A 9 16.77 -22.78 -10.96
N LEU A 10 16.31 -22.66 -12.20
CA LEU A 10 15.48 -21.54 -12.69
C LEU A 10 14.12 -21.49 -11.98
N LYS A 11 13.45 -22.63 -11.78
CA LYS A 11 12.19 -22.71 -11.05
C LYS A 11 12.37 -22.34 -9.57
N GLN A 12 13.47 -22.75 -8.96
CA GLN A 12 13.81 -22.45 -7.57
C GLN A 12 14.18 -20.97 -7.38
N ARG A 13 14.91 -20.36 -8.33
CA ARG A 13 15.11 -18.90 -8.39
C ARG A 13 13.80 -18.14 -8.62
N ALA A 14 12.91 -18.65 -9.47
CA ALA A 14 11.61 -18.03 -9.69
C ALA A 14 10.76 -18.06 -8.41
N LEU A 15 10.82 -19.15 -7.63
CA LEU A 15 10.17 -19.28 -6.32
C LEU A 15 10.83 -18.42 -5.21
N ASP A 16 12.15 -18.25 -5.20
CA ASP A 16 12.86 -17.34 -4.26
C ASP A 16 12.56 -15.85 -4.57
N VAL A 17 12.41 -15.53 -5.86
CA VAL A 17 11.86 -14.25 -6.31
C VAL A 17 10.39 -14.10 -5.91
N ASP A 18 9.63 -15.20 -5.83
CA ASP A 18 8.24 -15.23 -5.39
C ASP A 18 8.08 -14.95 -3.88
N ASP A 19 9.02 -15.39 -3.03
CA ASP A 19 8.99 -15.08 -1.58
C ASP A 19 9.27 -13.60 -1.29
N LYS A 20 10.20 -12.99 -2.05
CA LYS A 20 10.41 -11.54 -2.05
C LYS A 20 9.22 -10.80 -2.63
N ASN A 21 8.56 -11.35 -3.66
CA ASN A 21 7.30 -10.82 -4.16
C ASN A 21 6.18 -10.96 -3.14
N THR A 22 6.08 -12.04 -2.38
CA THR A 22 5.01 -12.23 -1.39
C THR A 22 5.12 -11.19 -0.28
N LYS A 23 6.34 -10.92 0.23
CA LYS A 23 6.54 -9.80 1.17
C LYS A 23 6.26 -8.44 0.54
N THR A 24 6.64 -8.24 -0.72
CA THR A 24 6.40 -6.98 -1.45
C THR A 24 4.92 -6.76 -1.75
N VAL A 25 4.19 -7.81 -2.14
CA VAL A 25 2.76 -7.85 -2.41
C VAL A 25 1.99 -7.70 -1.10
N PHE A 26 2.41 -8.36 -0.01
CA PHE A 26 1.83 -8.15 1.31
C PHE A 26 2.01 -6.71 1.77
N TRP A 27 3.19 -6.14 1.58
CA TRP A 27 3.44 -4.71 1.85
C TRP A 27 2.58 -3.79 0.98
N MET A 28 2.46 -4.07 -0.31
CA MET A 28 1.69 -3.28 -1.26
C MET A 28 0.17 -3.39 -1.03
N MET A 29 -0.31 -4.56 -0.59
CA MET A 29 -1.70 -4.76 -0.16
C MET A 29 -1.97 -4.05 1.16
N PHE A 30 -1.07 -4.15 2.13
CA PHE A 30 -1.18 -3.43 3.40
C PHE A 30 -1.20 -1.91 3.18
N GLU A 31 -0.43 -1.42 2.20
CA GLU A 31 -0.40 -0.03 1.79
C GLU A 31 -1.76 0.44 1.26
N LYS A 32 -2.48 -0.37 0.47
CA LYS A 32 -3.84 -0.03 0.00
C LYS A 32 -4.91 -0.21 1.09
N VAL A 33 -4.78 -1.23 1.93
CA VAL A 33 -5.70 -1.50 3.05
C VAL A 33 -5.60 -0.42 4.12
N SER A 34 -4.43 0.17 4.34
CA SER A 34 -4.22 1.26 5.30
C SER A 34 -5.06 2.49 4.99
N VAL A 35 -5.22 2.86 3.71
CA VAL A 35 -6.08 3.99 3.29
C VAL A 35 -7.55 3.71 3.63
N ILE A 36 -8.01 2.50 3.32
CA ILE A 36 -9.37 2.05 3.61
C ILE A 36 -9.61 2.03 5.12
N LEU A 37 -8.66 1.49 5.89
CA LEU A 37 -8.71 1.46 7.35
C LEU A 37 -8.80 2.88 7.93
N CYS A 38 -8.04 3.83 7.38
CA CYS A 38 -8.09 5.23 7.81
C CYS A 38 -9.47 5.85 7.54
N LEU A 39 -10.07 5.58 6.37
CA LEU A 39 -11.43 6.02 6.06
C LEU A 39 -12.47 5.44 7.03
N VAL A 40 -12.33 4.16 7.39
CA VAL A 40 -13.21 3.50 8.36
C VAL A 40 -13.06 4.12 9.74
N ILE A 41 -11.85 4.49 10.16
CA ILE A 41 -11.62 5.19 11.43
C ILE A 41 -12.30 6.58 11.42
N VAL A 42 -12.17 7.35 10.33
CA VAL A 42 -12.83 8.67 10.21
C VAL A 42 -14.35 8.53 10.28
N LEU A 43 -14.91 7.51 9.62
CA LEU A 43 -16.33 7.19 9.70
C LEU A 43 -16.74 6.83 11.14
N ALA A 44 -15.96 5.99 11.82
CA ALA A 44 -16.20 5.58 13.20
C ALA A 44 -16.13 6.76 14.17
N VAL A 45 -15.21 7.70 13.98
CA VAL A 45 -15.13 8.95 14.76
C VAL A 45 -16.38 9.80 14.53
N GLY A 46 -16.84 9.94 13.29
CA GLY A 46 -18.08 10.66 12.97
C GLY A 46 -19.32 10.07 13.66
N LEU A 47 -19.41 8.73 13.71
CA LEU A 47 -20.45 8.01 14.44
C LEU A 47 -20.30 8.16 15.96
N ALA A 48 -19.07 8.10 16.50
CA ALA A 48 -18.79 8.24 17.92
C ALA A 48 -19.17 9.63 18.46
N LEU A 49 -19.02 10.67 17.63
CA LEU A 49 -19.46 12.03 17.97
C LEU A 49 -20.96 12.27 17.75
N SER A 50 -21.73 11.25 17.30
CA SER A 50 -23.17 11.36 17.00
C SER A 50 -23.51 12.56 16.10
N LEU A 51 -22.62 12.84 15.13
CA LEU A 51 -22.83 13.92 14.18
C LEU A 51 -23.99 13.60 13.23
N PRO A 52 -24.74 14.61 12.77
CA PRO A 52 -25.77 14.42 11.76
C PRO A 52 -25.14 13.94 10.44
N TRP A 53 -25.91 13.19 9.64
CA TRP A 53 -25.41 12.50 8.44
C TRP A 53 -24.65 13.40 7.45
N TRP A 54 -25.07 14.66 7.30
CA TRP A 54 -24.41 15.64 6.44
C TRP A 54 -23.01 16.02 6.94
N ALA A 55 -22.81 16.09 8.25
CA ALA A 55 -21.52 16.42 8.87
C ALA A 55 -20.55 15.23 8.83
N ILE A 56 -21.04 13.99 8.96
CA ILE A 56 -20.23 12.78 8.74
C ILE A 56 -19.74 12.75 7.29
N GLY A 57 -20.62 13.01 6.32
CA GLY A 57 -20.25 13.11 4.90
C GLY A 57 -19.21 14.19 4.62
N ALA A 58 -19.36 15.37 5.23
CA ALA A 58 -18.38 16.46 5.12
C ALA A 58 -17.01 16.09 5.74
N LEU A 59 -16.99 15.41 6.89
CA LEU A 59 -15.77 14.94 7.56
C LEU A 59 -15.02 13.90 6.71
N VAL A 60 -15.74 12.90 6.20
CA VAL A 60 -15.16 11.88 5.33
C VAL A 60 -14.67 12.52 4.03
N GLY A 61 -15.48 13.38 3.40
CA GLY A 61 -15.15 14.12 2.19
C GLY A 61 -13.90 14.99 2.35
N LEU A 62 -13.79 15.75 3.44
CA LEU A 62 -12.61 16.55 3.74
C LEU A 62 -11.39 15.69 4.05
N SER A 63 -11.57 14.52 4.68
CA SER A 63 -10.45 13.63 5.01
C SER A 63 -9.89 12.87 3.80
N ILE A 64 -10.72 12.62 2.77
CA ILE A 64 -10.29 11.92 1.54
C ILE A 64 -9.10 12.63 0.90
N GLY A 65 -9.13 13.97 0.82
CA GLY A 65 -8.04 14.78 0.26
C GLY A 65 -6.67 14.49 0.92
N PRO A 66 -6.49 14.80 2.21
CA PRO A 66 -5.22 14.59 2.91
C PRO A 66 -4.84 13.12 3.05
N ILE A 67 -5.78 12.19 3.24
CA ILE A 67 -5.47 10.76 3.33
C ILE A 67 -4.91 10.24 2.00
N VAL A 68 -5.55 10.57 0.88
CA VAL A 68 -5.09 10.16 -0.46
C VAL A 68 -3.80 10.90 -0.84
N TYR A 69 -3.68 12.19 -0.52
CA TYR A 69 -2.47 12.97 -0.78
C TYR A 69 -1.26 12.46 0.01
N ALA A 70 -1.43 12.17 1.31
CA ALA A 70 -0.38 11.60 2.14
C ALA A 70 0.08 10.23 1.62
N HIS A 71 -0.87 9.42 1.13
CA HIS A 71 -0.57 8.12 0.54
C HIS A 71 0.22 8.24 -0.77
N LEU A 72 -0.23 9.09 -1.70
CA LEU A 72 0.49 9.37 -2.95
C LEU A 72 1.90 9.90 -2.69
N TYR A 73 2.05 10.81 -1.73
CA TYR A 73 3.36 11.36 -1.34
C TYR A 73 4.32 10.26 -0.86
N PHE A 74 3.84 9.31 -0.06
CA PHE A 74 4.66 8.23 0.47
C PHE A 74 5.15 7.26 -0.62
N ILE A 75 4.26 6.92 -1.56
CA ILE A 75 4.57 6.07 -2.72
C ILE A 75 5.60 6.76 -3.63
N TYR A 76 5.48 8.07 -3.87
CA TYR A 76 6.33 8.77 -4.82
C TYR A 76 7.69 9.20 -4.26
N VAL A 77 7.77 9.53 -2.97
CA VAL A 77 9.01 10.05 -2.36
C VAL A 77 10.01 8.96 -2.01
N ARG A 78 9.56 7.78 -1.57
CA ARG A 78 10.48 6.66 -1.25
C ARG A 78 11.34 6.16 -2.42
N PRO A 79 10.83 5.99 -3.66
CA PRO A 79 11.65 5.49 -4.76
C PRO A 79 12.68 6.51 -5.27
N VAL A 80 12.39 7.81 -5.16
CA VAL A 80 13.28 8.87 -5.67
C VAL A 80 14.56 8.97 -4.84
N LYS A 81 14.46 8.89 -3.50
CA LYS A 81 15.64 8.95 -2.62
C LYS A 81 16.60 7.76 -2.85
N LYS A 82 16.06 6.56 -3.11
CA LYS A 82 16.86 5.37 -3.41
C LYS A 82 17.62 5.43 -4.75
N ARG A 83 17.14 6.19 -5.73
CA ARG A 83 17.85 6.39 -7.01
C ARG A 83 18.99 7.40 -6.90
N GLN A 84 18.87 8.35 -5.98
CA GLN A 84 19.84 9.45 -5.81
C GLN A 84 21.07 9.02 -5.00
N GLU A 85 20.95 8.05 -4.09
CA GLU A 85 22.10 7.47 -3.36
C GLU A 85 22.96 6.51 -4.21
N HIS A 86 22.57 6.25 -5.47
CA HIS A 86 23.26 5.32 -6.38
C HIS A 86 23.72 6.00 -7.69
N SER A 87 23.84 7.33 -7.69
CA SER A 87 24.52 8.13 -8.73
C SER A 87 25.77 8.78 -8.18
#